data_AF-A0A6L3NBD7-F1
#
_entry.id   AF-A0A6L3NBD7-F1
#
_cell.length_a   1.000
_cell.length_b   1.000
_cell.length_c   1.000
_cell.angle_alpha   90.00
_cell.angle_beta   90.00
_cell.angle_gamma   90.00
#
_symmetry.space_group_name_H-M   'P 1'
#
loop_
_entity.id
_entity.type
_entity.pdbx_description
1 polymer ?
#
loop_
_entity_poly.entity_id
_entity_poly.type
_entity_poly.pdbx_seq_one_letter_code
_entity_poly.pdbx_strand_id
1 'polypeptide(L)'
;MTDRAVPSARRVTLDKVGILIGVLTIVAVFGMPFMVLRPNRIAAGTGLSTFAALPAVQGGALAALWVVGALWAMTASRPAWRLAAGCTWLATLAYAV
;
A
#
# COMPACT_ATOMS: atom_id res chain seq x y z
N MET A 1 39.31 13.08 -26.60
CA MET A 1 39.00 12.20 -25.45
C MET A 1 37.64 12.60 -24.91
N THR A 2 36.57 11.91 -25.35
CA THR A 2 35.19 12.18 -24.93
C THR A 2 34.81 11.11 -23.91
N ASP A 3 34.74 11.51 -22.65
CA ASP A 3 34.31 10.67 -21.54
C ASP A 3 32.80 10.44 -21.66
N ARG A 4 32.39 9.24 -22.06
CA ARG A 4 30.98 8.86 -22.12
C ARG A 4 30.56 8.47 -20.71
N ALA A 5 29.83 9.36 -20.04
CA ALA A 5 29.14 9.06 -18.79
C ALA A 5 28.24 7.83 -19.00
N VAL A 6 28.70 6.66 -18.53
CA VAL A 6 27.90 5.43 -18.52
C VAL A 6 26.75 5.68 -17.53
N PRO A 7 25.47 5.55 -17.93
CA PRO A 7 24.37 5.67 -16.99
C PRO A 7 24.56 4.59 -15.94
N SER A 8 24.90 5.03 -14.72
CA SER A 8 24.98 4.16 -13.55
C SER A 8 23.63 3.49 -13.40
N ALA A 9 23.55 2.21 -13.76
CA ALA A 9 22.36 1.40 -13.57
C ALA A 9 22.00 1.48 -12.09
N ARG A 10 20.92 2.21 -11.79
CA ARG A 10 20.45 2.42 -10.43
C ARG A 10 20.12 1.05 -9.87
N ARG A 11 21.05 0.46 -9.09
CA ARG A 11 20.86 -0.86 -8.50
C ARG A 11 19.61 -0.78 -7.63
N VAL A 12 18.58 -1.50 -8.01
CA VAL A 12 17.39 -1.69 -7.19
C VAL A 12 17.80 -2.58 -6.03
N THR A 13 18.19 -1.97 -4.92
CA THR A 13 18.50 -2.68 -3.68
C THR A 13 17.23 -2.83 -2.87
N LEU A 14 16.79 -4.08 -2.67
CA LEU A 14 15.76 -4.39 -1.70
C LEU A 14 16.32 -4.24 -0.29
N ASP A 15 15.64 -3.45 0.52
CA ASP A 15 15.95 -3.27 1.94
C ASP A 15 15.01 -4.12 2.80
N LYS A 16 15.52 -4.68 3.92
CA LYS A 16 14.73 -5.52 4.83
C LYS A 16 13.53 -4.77 5.40
N VAL A 17 13.70 -3.49 5.73
CA VAL A 17 12.60 -2.68 6.25
C VAL A 17 11.60 -2.41 5.13
N GLY A 18 12.06 -2.17 3.89
CA GLY A 18 11.18 -1.98 2.74
C GLY A 18 10.30 -3.21 2.48
N ILE A 19 10.91 -4.40 2.54
CA ILE A 19 10.22 -5.70 2.50
C ILE A 19 9.20 -5.81 3.63
N LEU A 20 9.58 -5.48 4.87
CA LEU A 20 8.67 -5.53 6.01
C LEU A 20 7.45 -4.62 5.79
N ILE A 21 7.65 -3.38 5.36
CA ILE A 21 6.55 -2.46 5.04
C ILE A 21 5.67 -3.06 3.95
N GLY A 22 6.26 -3.51 2.84
CA GLY A 22 5.49 -4.09 1.73
C GLY A 22 4.64 -5.29 2.16
N VAL A 23 5.21 -6.22 2.93
CA VAL A 23 4.49 -7.39 3.44
C VAL A 23 3.37 -6.98 4.38
N LEU A 24 3.63 -6.08 5.34
CA LEU A 24 2.61 -5.59 6.28
C LEU A 24 1.46 -4.90 5.55
N THR A 25 1.76 -4.08 4.54
CA THR A 25 0.75 -3.40 3.73
C THR A 25 -0.13 -4.41 2.98
N ILE A 26 0.48 -5.42 2.35
CA ILE A 26 -0.28 -6.45 1.62
C ILE A 26 -1.16 -7.25 2.59
N VAL A 27 -0.62 -7.68 3.73
CA VAL A 27 -1.39 -8.40 4.75
C VAL A 27 -2.53 -7.54 5.30
N ALA A 28 -2.31 -6.25 5.51
CA ALA A 28 -3.36 -5.35 5.97
C ALA A 28 -4.49 -5.18 4.96
N VAL A 29 -4.19 -5.06 3.66
CA VAL A 29 -5.22 -4.86 2.62
C VAL A 29 -6.03 -6.12 2.34
N PHE A 30 -5.36 -7.27 2.28
CA PHE A 30 -6.00 -8.52 1.84
C PHE A 30 -6.38 -9.45 3.00
N GLY A 31 -5.68 -9.36 4.13
CA GLY A 31 -5.84 -10.25 5.27
C GLY A 31 -6.62 -9.65 6.45
N MET A 32 -6.83 -8.33 6.49
CA MET A 32 -7.60 -7.67 7.55
C MET A 32 -8.94 -7.10 7.03
N PRO A 33 -9.96 -6.99 7.89
CA PRO A 33 -11.21 -6.35 7.54
C PRO A 33 -10.98 -4.86 7.28
N PHE A 34 -11.44 -4.38 6.13
CA PHE A 34 -11.31 -2.97 5.72
C PHE A 34 -12.35 -2.08 6.41
N MET A 35 -13.58 -2.58 6.51
CA MET A 35 -14.69 -1.92 7.20
C MET A 35 -15.40 -2.91 8.11
N VAL A 36 -15.98 -2.42 9.21
CA VAL A 36 -16.82 -3.23 10.09
C VAL A 36 -18.26 -2.74 9.93
N LEU A 37 -19.10 -3.57 9.32
CA LEU A 37 -20.52 -3.29 9.22
C LEU A 37 -21.18 -3.65 10.56
N ARG A 38 -21.75 -2.66 11.26
CA ARG A 38 -22.56 -2.88 12.47
C ARG A 38 -24.02 -2.55 12.17
N PRO A 39 -24.85 -3.54 11.75
CA PRO A 39 -26.27 -3.33 11.50
C PRO A 39 -27.03 -2.82 12.73
N ASN A 40 -26.55 -3.16 13.93
CA ASN A 40 -27.12 -2.70 15.19
C ASN A 40 -26.01 -2.50 16.23
N ARG A 41 -26.19 -1.60 17.21
CA ARG A 41 -25.17 -1.29 18.23
C ARG A 41 -24.84 -2.45 19.19
N ILE A 42 -25.65 -3.51 19.17
CA ILE A 42 -25.60 -4.64 20.12
C ILE A 42 -24.88 -5.86 19.51
N ALA A 43 -24.90 -6.02 18.19
CA ALA A 43 -24.29 -7.18 17.53
C ALA A 43 -22.80 -6.95 17.25
N ALA A 44 -22.00 -8.02 17.35
CA ALA A 44 -20.62 -8.02 16.85
C ALA A 44 -20.67 -7.70 15.35
N GLY A 45 -20.00 -6.61 14.93
CA GLY A 45 -20.01 -6.16 13.55
C GLY A 45 -19.29 -7.14 12.62
N THR A 46 -19.77 -7.26 11.39
CA THR A 46 -19.17 -8.13 10.37
C THR A 46 -18.06 -7.38 9.65
N GLY A 47 -16.84 -7.93 9.67
CA GLY A 47 -15.73 -7.40 8.90
C GLY A 47 -15.94 -7.63 7.40
N LEU A 48 -15.96 -6.56 6.62
CA LEU A 48 -16.00 -6.58 5.17
C LEU A 48 -14.59 -6.35 4.61
N SER A 49 -14.22 -7.15 3.62
CA SER A 49 -13.00 -6.93 2.84
C SER A 49 -13.17 -5.73 1.92
N THR A 50 -12.06 -5.18 1.42
CA THR A 50 -12.05 -4.04 0.49
C THR A 50 -12.94 -4.26 -0.74
N PHE A 51 -12.97 -5.47 -1.28
CA PHE A 51 -13.79 -5.82 -2.45
C PHE A 51 -15.28 -5.99 -2.14
N ALA A 52 -15.62 -6.28 -0.88
CA ALA A 52 -17.00 -6.35 -0.44
C ALA A 52 -17.53 -5.00 0.05
N ALA A 53 -16.64 -4.10 0.48
CA ALA A 53 -16.97 -2.77 0.98
C ALA A 53 -17.14 -1.73 -0.14
N LEU A 54 -16.42 -1.87 -1.25
CA LEU A 54 -16.40 -0.90 -2.35
C LEU A 54 -16.97 -1.49 -3.66
N PRO A 55 -17.58 -0.65 -4.52
CA PRO A 55 -17.85 -1.01 -5.91
C PRO A 55 -16.62 -1.59 -6.61
N ALA A 56 -16.81 -2.60 -7.48
CA ALA A 56 -15.73 -3.40 -8.05
C ALA A 56 -14.57 -2.57 -8.66
N VAL A 57 -14.90 -1.49 -9.38
CA VAL A 57 -13.90 -0.60 -10.00
C VAL A 57 -13.06 0.13 -8.95
N GLN A 58 -13.71 0.64 -7.89
CA GLN A 58 -13.05 1.40 -6.83
C GLN A 58 -12.23 0.48 -5.92
N GLY A 59 -12.78 -0.68 -5.54
CA GLY A 59 -12.06 -1.70 -4.77
C GLY A 59 -10.84 -2.22 -5.54
N GLY A 60 -10.98 -2.48 -6.85
CA GLY A 60 -9.88 -2.87 -7.72
C GLY A 60 -8.79 -1.79 -7.83
N ALA A 61 -9.19 -0.52 -8.03
CA ALA A 61 -8.26 0.60 -8.11
C ALA A 61 -7.48 0.81 -6.80
N LEU A 62 -8.16 0.71 -5.65
CA LEU A 62 -7.51 0.83 -4.34
C LEU A 62 -6.53 -0.32 -4.11
N ALA A 63 -6.94 -1.56 -4.40
CA ALA A 63 -6.07 -2.73 -4.27
C ALA A 63 -4.83 -2.61 -5.18
N ALA A 64 -5.00 -2.18 -6.42
CA ALA A 64 -3.89 -1.96 -7.35
C ALA A 64 -2.93 -0.88 -6.84
N LEU A 65 -3.46 0.26 -6.36
CA LEU A 65 -2.66 1.36 -5.82
C LEU A 65 -1.83 0.92 -4.61
N TRP A 66 -2.43 0.14 -3.70
CA TRP A 66 -1.76 -0.35 -2.51
C TRP A 66 -0.71 -1.41 -2.83
N VAL A 67 -0.98 -2.33 -3.76
CA VAL A 67 0.00 -3.34 -4.22
C VAL A 67 1.18 -2.67 -4.90
N VAL A 68 0.94 -1.76 -5.85
CA VAL A 68 2.01 -1.03 -6.56
C VAL A 68 2.83 -0.20 -5.59
N GLY A 69 2.18 0.51 -4.67
CA GLY A 69 2.87 1.24 -3.61
C GLY A 69 3.72 0.33 -2.72
N ALA A 70 3.25 -0.89 -2.44
CA ALA A 70 3.92 -1.81 -1.52
C ALA A 70 5.19 -2.34 -2.18
N LEU A 71 5.08 -2.78 -3.44
CA LEU A 71 6.22 -3.18 -4.25
C LEU A 71 7.22 -2.03 -4.42
N TRP A 72 6.73 -0.81 -4.62
CA TRP A 72 7.59 0.36 -4.72
C TRP A 72 8.31 0.68 -3.41
N ALA A 73 7.63 0.62 -2.26
CA ALA A 73 8.21 0.83 -0.94
C ALA A 73 9.30 -0.21 -0.60
N MET A 74 9.22 -1.43 -1.16
CA MET A 74 10.28 -2.45 -1.05
C MET A 74 11.58 -2.05 -1.77
N THR A 75 11.46 -1.24 -2.83
CA THR A 75 12.59 -0.76 -3.66
C THR A 75 13.07 0.64 -3.27
N ALA A 76 12.29 1.37 -2.48
CA ALA A 76 12.61 2.75 -2.10
C ALA A 76 13.74 2.77 -1.05
N SER A 77 14.96 3.13 -1.49
CA SER A 77 16.15 3.16 -0.62
C SER A 77 16.17 4.35 0.35
N ARG A 78 15.43 5.42 0.06
CA ARG A 78 15.47 6.68 0.82
C ARG A 78 14.29 6.76 1.82
N PRO A 79 14.54 7.06 3.11
CA PRO A 79 13.50 7.07 4.14
C PRO A 79 12.40 8.11 3.87
N ALA A 80 12.75 9.27 3.32
CA ALA A 80 11.78 10.32 2.98
C ALA A 80 10.72 9.86 1.96
N TRP A 81 11.11 9.04 0.98
CA TRP A 81 10.21 8.52 -0.04
C TRP A 81 9.25 7.45 0.52
N ARG A 82 9.74 6.66 1.49
CA ARG A 82 8.91 5.68 2.20
C ARG A 82 7.89 6.36 3.10
N LEU A 83 8.27 7.46 3.74
CA LEU A 83 7.36 8.31 4.50
C LEU A 83 6.28 8.90 3.58
N ALA A 84 6.67 9.46 2.43
CA ALA A 84 5.71 9.99 1.47
C ALA A 84 4.70 8.93 1.01
N ALA A 85 5.13 7.71 0.67
CA ALA A 85 4.22 6.62 0.33
C ALA A 85 3.28 6.24 1.48
N GLY A 86 3.80 6.17 2.72
CA GLY A 86 2.97 5.95 3.90
C GLY A 86 1.92 7.05 4.10
N CYS A 87 2.31 8.32 3.95
CA CYS A 87 1.38 9.45 4.01
C CYS A 87 0.32 9.38 2.89
N THR A 88 0.70 8.99 1.68
CA THR A 88 -0.24 8.80 0.58
C THR A 88 -1.25 7.69 0.90
N TRP A 89 -0.80 6.54 1.41
CA TRP A 89 -1.72 5.47 1.84
C TRP A 89 -2.68 5.93 2.93
N LEU A 90 -2.18 6.63 3.95
CA LEU A 90 -3.01 7.19 5.01
C LEU A 90 -4.05 8.18 4.45
N ALA A 91 -3.65 9.03 3.50
CA ALA A 91 -4.58 9.93 2.83
C ALA A 91 -5.66 9.18 2.04
N THR A 92 -5.32 8.07 1.37
CA THR A 92 -6.33 7.23 0.68
C THR A 92 -7.32 6.58 1.64
N LEU A 93 -6.89 6.20 2.85
CA LEU A 93 -7.82 5.72 3.89
C LEU A 93 -8.74 6.84 4.35
N ALA A 94 -8.21 8.04 4.59
CA ALA A 94 -9.00 9.19 5.05
C ALA A 94 -10.07 9.62 4.03
N TYR A 95 -9.85 9.38 2.74
CA TYR A 95 -10.86 9.61 1.71
C TYR A 95 -11.87 8.48 1.57
N ALA A 96 -11.50 7.25 1.97
CA ALA A 96 -12.34 6.06 1.83
C ALA A 96 -13.26 5.80 3.04
N VAL A 97 -13.05 6.49 4.16
CA VAL A 97 -13.87 6.44 5.40
C VAL A 97 -14.81 7.64 5.43
#